data_AF-B4QQU0-F1
#
_entry.id   AF-B4QQU0-F1
#
_cell.length_a   1.000
_cell.length_b   1.000
_cell.length_c   1.000
_cell.angle_alpha   90.00
_cell.angle_beta   90.00
_cell.angle_gamma   90.00
#
_symmetry.space_group_name_H-M   'P 1'
#
loop_
_entity.id
_entity.type
_entity.pdbx_description
1 polymer ?
#
loop_
_entity_poly.entity_id
_entity_poly.type
_entity_poly.pdbx_seq_one_letter_code
_entity_poly.pdbx_strand_id
1 'polypeptide(L)'
;MGGPKKLLMAFVPKSTTLGIDIEWNKPKIFRNATERKTWLKNALIEANRIKLDLQIGRLKPDEMPGRIIVIPNRKQVPKVAAKQFEMELLKRETALITERDFIALFNKLECCLRSWDPKECKSIFTKMKRLKITRMMLLRNPECVHKMRDLQEFGGDVEEFKNDDMFIRQKATEMYVKIKKIFTKNPDSDDNFWKDFSEQAETFKVLTKDVPKAFRTSLSEQEYKRLQDTKASTSTESNVS
;
A
#
# COMPACT_ATOMS: atom_id res chain seq x y z
N MET A 1 33.14 24.09 4.51
CA MET A 1 32.25 23.26 5.34
C MET A 1 30.81 23.57 4.95
N GLY A 2 30.08 22.59 4.42
CA GLY A 2 28.68 22.79 4.01
C GLY A 2 27.76 22.84 5.24
N GLY A 3 26.84 23.80 5.27
CA GLY A 3 25.80 23.87 6.29
C GLY A 3 24.90 22.61 6.32
N PRO A 4 23.97 22.51 7.26
CA PRO A 4 23.08 21.35 7.36
C PRO A 4 22.29 21.17 6.06
N LYS A 5 22.55 20.06 5.36
CA LYS A 5 21.82 19.66 4.14
C LYS A 5 20.33 19.51 4.44
N LYS A 6 19.46 19.89 3.50
CA LYS A 6 18.02 19.63 3.63
C LYS A 6 17.71 18.26 3.03
N LEU A 7 17.48 17.29 3.91
CA LEU A 7 17.22 15.91 3.51
C LEU A 7 15.73 15.59 3.51
N LEU A 8 15.28 14.95 2.43
CA LEU A 8 14.01 14.23 2.38
C LEU A 8 14.26 12.77 2.75
N MET A 9 13.48 12.25 3.69
CA MET A 9 13.69 10.89 4.20
C MET A 9 12.91 9.86 3.37
N ALA A 10 13.57 8.76 3.06
CA ALA A 10 13.01 7.59 2.39
C ALA A 10 13.27 6.32 3.21
N PHE A 11 12.27 5.43 3.21
CA PHE A 11 12.36 4.12 3.85
C PHE A 11 12.66 3.07 2.79
N VAL A 12 13.60 2.17 3.07
CA VAL A 12 13.81 0.98 2.25
C VAL A 12 13.53 -0.27 3.10
N PRO A 13 12.73 -1.24 2.61
CA PRO A 13 12.49 -2.54 3.24
C PRO A 13 13.78 -3.34 3.41
N LYS A 14 14.49 -3.05 4.50
CA LYS A 14 15.67 -3.70 5.11
C LYS A 14 16.08 -2.91 6.37
N SER A 15 15.14 -2.13 6.93
CA SER A 15 15.37 -1.17 8.02
C SER A 15 16.45 -0.12 7.72
N THR A 16 16.75 0.13 6.44
CA THR A 16 17.71 1.16 6.04
C THR A 16 16.97 2.46 5.79
N THR A 17 17.39 3.51 6.50
CA THR A 17 16.89 4.87 6.28
C THR A 17 17.81 5.61 5.33
N LEU A 18 17.24 6.23 4.32
CA LEU A 18 17.96 7.03 3.33
C LEU A 18 17.57 8.50 3.44
N GLY A 19 18.54 9.39 3.23
CA GLY A 19 18.32 10.82 3.07
C GLY A 19 18.58 11.23 1.62
N ILE A 20 17.63 11.93 1.00
CA ILE A 20 17.76 12.48 -0.35
C ILE A 20 18.09 13.96 -0.21
N ASP A 21 19.24 14.38 -0.73
CA ASP A 21 19.66 15.77 -0.73
C ASP A 21 18.77 16.60 -1.67
N ILE A 22 17.88 17.41 -1.09
CA ILE A 22 17.02 18.34 -1.85
C ILE A 22 17.86 19.47 -2.44
N GLU A 23 19.02 19.78 -1.84
CA GLU A 23 19.91 20.83 -2.31
C GLU A 23 20.96 20.36 -3.33
N TRP A 24 20.77 19.15 -3.86
CA TRP A 24 21.58 18.63 -4.96
C TRP A 24 21.58 19.57 -6.17
N ASN A 25 22.76 19.91 -6.67
CA ASN A 25 22.97 20.85 -7.78
C ASN A 25 22.29 22.22 -7.61
N LYS A 26 22.11 22.66 -6.36
CA LYS A 26 21.55 23.99 -6.07
C LYS A 26 22.42 25.11 -6.68
N PRO A 27 21.84 26.03 -7.48
CA PRO A 27 22.54 27.20 -7.97
C PRO A 27 23.16 28.02 -6.85
N LYS A 28 24.39 28.50 -7.07
CA LYS A 28 25.08 29.40 -6.12
C LYS A 28 24.37 30.75 -6.01
N ILE A 29 23.79 31.22 -7.11
CA ILE A 29 23.10 32.52 -7.23
C ILE A 29 21.79 32.29 -7.96
N PHE A 30 20.72 32.91 -7.47
CA PHE A 30 19.43 33.01 -8.15
C PHE A 30 19.24 34.46 -8.59
N ARG A 31 18.68 34.68 -9.78
CA ARG A 31 18.41 36.02 -10.32
C ARG A 31 17.37 36.76 -9.48
N ASN A 32 16.37 36.04 -8.96
CA ASN A 32 15.34 36.61 -8.08
C ASN A 32 14.70 35.55 -7.16
N ALA A 33 13.85 36.01 -6.24
CA ALA A 33 13.15 35.16 -5.28
C ALA A 33 12.18 34.15 -5.95
N THR A 34 11.59 34.53 -7.09
CA THR A 34 10.68 33.67 -7.85
C THR A 34 11.41 32.47 -8.43
N GLU A 35 12.57 32.68 -9.06
CA GLU A 35 13.41 31.62 -9.60
C GLU A 35 13.85 30.64 -8.50
N ARG A 36 14.25 31.17 -7.34
CA ARG A 36 14.58 30.34 -6.16
C ARG A 36 13.40 29.48 -5.71
N LYS A 37 12.19 30.05 -5.70
CA LYS A 37 10.96 29.32 -5.32
C LYS A 37 10.62 28.23 -6.34
N THR A 38 10.74 28.52 -7.63
CA THR A 38 10.52 27.56 -8.72
C THR A 38 11.53 26.42 -8.66
N TRP A 39 12.81 26.73 -8.47
CA TRP A 39 13.85 25.71 -8.33
C TRP A 39 13.59 24.81 -7.12
N LEU A 40 13.23 25.38 -5.96
CA LEU A 40 12.93 24.58 -4.77
C LEU A 40 11.71 23.67 -4.99
N LYS A 41 10.67 24.16 -5.67
CA LYS A 41 9.49 23.35 -6.02
C LYS A 41 9.90 22.16 -6.90
N ASN A 42 10.70 22.41 -7.94
CA ASN A 42 11.16 21.36 -8.86
C ASN A 42 12.07 20.35 -8.16
N ALA A 43 13.00 20.83 -7.32
CA ALA A 43 13.88 19.97 -6.53
C ALA A 43 13.09 19.06 -5.57
N LEU A 44 12.02 19.58 -4.94
CA LEU A 44 11.14 18.78 -4.10
C LEU A 44 10.34 17.74 -4.89
N ILE A 45 9.83 18.09 -6.08
CA ILE A 45 9.13 17.14 -6.95
C ILE A 45 10.07 16.01 -7.36
N GLU A 46 11.28 16.35 -7.80
CA GLU A 46 12.29 15.37 -8.19
C GLU A 46 12.74 14.49 -7.01
N ALA A 47 12.98 15.07 -5.84
CA ALA A 47 13.32 14.32 -4.63
C ALA A 47 12.21 13.35 -4.21
N ASN A 48 10.93 13.74 -4.33
CA ASN A 48 9.81 12.84 -4.07
C ASN A 48 9.73 11.71 -5.10
N ARG A 49 10.05 11.99 -6.38
CA ARG A 49 10.14 10.95 -7.41
C ARG A 49 11.21 9.91 -7.07
N ILE A 50 12.40 10.37 -6.71
CA ILE A 50 13.53 9.52 -6.26
C ILE A 50 13.13 8.72 -5.02
N LYS A 51 12.45 9.36 -4.05
CA LYS A 51 11.94 8.69 -2.85
C LYS A 51 11.04 7.50 -3.22
N LEU A 52 10.07 7.71 -4.12
CA LEU A 52 9.17 6.64 -4.55
C LEU A 52 9.92 5.54 -5.30
N ASP A 53 10.86 5.89 -6.19
CA ASP A 53 11.63 4.91 -6.96
C ASP A 53 12.57 4.07 -6.06
N LEU A 54 13.13 4.65 -5.00
CA LEU A 54 13.83 3.94 -3.92
C LEU A 54 12.87 3.02 -3.15
N GLN A 55 11.69 3.53 -2.79
CA GLN A 55 10.68 2.83 -1.98
C GLN A 55 9.96 1.68 -2.70
N ILE A 56 10.11 1.57 -4.02
CA ILE A 56 9.66 0.42 -4.83
C ILE A 56 10.81 -0.47 -5.28
N GLY A 57 12.05 -0.15 -4.89
CA GLY A 57 13.25 -0.93 -5.22
C GLY A 57 13.69 -0.80 -6.68
N ARG A 58 13.21 0.21 -7.42
CA ARG A 58 13.63 0.50 -8.80
C ARG A 58 14.94 1.26 -8.87
N LEU A 59 15.20 2.09 -7.87
CA LEU A 59 16.46 2.82 -7.71
C LEU A 59 17.20 2.25 -6.50
N LYS A 60 18.49 1.99 -6.67
CA LYS A 60 19.40 1.63 -5.61
C LYS A 60 20.20 2.86 -5.14
N PRO A 61 20.61 2.91 -3.86
CA PRO A 61 21.32 4.07 -3.33
C PRO A 61 22.64 4.40 -4.03
N ASP A 62 23.35 3.37 -4.50
CA ASP A 62 24.63 3.46 -5.20
C ASP A 62 24.53 4.07 -6.61
N GLU A 63 23.33 4.08 -7.20
CA GLU A 63 23.10 4.67 -8.53
C GLU A 63 23.09 6.21 -8.51
N MET A 64 22.96 6.85 -7.34
CA MET A 64 23.04 8.31 -7.20
C MET A 64 23.96 8.73 -6.04
N PRO A 65 25.28 8.50 -6.17
CA PRO A 65 26.23 8.78 -5.11
C PRO A 65 26.25 10.27 -4.76
N GLY A 66 26.34 10.59 -3.47
CA GLY A 66 26.37 11.96 -2.95
C GLY A 66 25.01 12.64 -2.87
N ARG A 67 24.05 12.27 -3.74
CA ARG A 67 22.65 12.71 -3.68
C ARG A 67 21.85 11.89 -2.68
N ILE A 68 22.05 10.59 -2.68
CA ILE A 68 21.45 9.66 -1.72
C ILE A 68 22.47 9.40 -0.61
N ILE A 69 22.05 9.68 0.62
CA ILE A 69 22.85 9.51 1.83
C ILE A 69 22.30 8.29 2.57
N VAL A 70 23.10 7.23 2.64
CA VAL A 70 22.79 6.03 3.42
C VAL A 70 23.03 6.34 4.89
N ILE A 71 22.02 6.09 5.73
CA ILE A 71 22.07 6.35 7.18
C ILE A 71 22.45 7.82 7.47
N PRO A 72 21.58 8.78 7.11
CA PRO A 72 21.87 10.19 7.30
C PRO A 72 22.02 10.53 8.79
N ASN A 73 22.92 11.47 9.10
CA ASN A 73 23.10 11.92 10.48
C ASN A 73 21.85 12.67 10.94
N ARG A 74 21.32 12.36 12.13
CA ARG A 74 20.13 13.02 12.70
C ARG A 74 20.23 14.54 12.73
N LYS A 75 21.44 15.10 12.89
CA LYS A 75 21.67 16.56 12.87
C LYS A 75 21.42 17.20 11.50
N GLN A 76 21.50 16.41 10.42
CA GLN A 76 21.25 16.86 9.04
C GLN A 76 19.77 16.76 8.65
N VAL A 77 18.94 16.09 9.46
CA VAL A 77 17.52 15.93 9.15
C VAL A 77 16.73 17.03 9.86
N PRO A 78 15.98 17.88 9.13
CA PRO A 78 15.09 18.86 9.76
C PRO A 78 14.10 18.18 10.69
N LYS A 79 13.85 18.75 11.89
CA LYS A 79 12.94 18.17 12.90
C LYS A 79 11.55 17.83 12.33
N VAL A 80 11.02 18.70 11.47
CA VAL A 80 9.72 18.49 10.81
C VAL A 80 9.76 17.27 9.87
N ALA A 81 10.83 17.14 9.07
CA ALA A 81 11.00 16.01 8.16
C ALA A 81 11.19 14.69 8.91
N ALA A 82 11.93 14.71 10.04
CA ALA A 82 12.08 13.55 10.92
C ALA A 82 10.73 13.09 11.48
N LYS A 83 9.93 14.02 12.03
CA LYS A 83 8.59 13.71 12.57
C LYS A 83 7.64 13.17 11.50
N GLN A 84 7.64 13.77 10.30
CA GLN A 84 6.84 13.28 9.18
C GLN A 84 7.24 11.85 8.79
N PHE A 85 8.54 11.57 8.75
CA PHE A 85 9.06 10.24 8.45
C PHE A 85 8.68 9.20 9.53
N GLU A 86 8.80 9.54 10.81
CA GLU A 86 8.37 8.68 11.92
C GLU A 86 6.88 8.34 11.83
N MET A 87 6.02 9.31 11.52
CA MET A 87 4.58 9.05 11.30
C MET A 87 4.33 8.15 10.09
N GLU A 88 5.10 8.32 9.01
CA GLU A 88 5.00 7.49 7.81
C GLU A 88 5.40 6.04 8.09
N LEU A 89 6.46 5.83 8.89
CA LEU A 89 6.91 4.52 9.35
C LEU A 89 5.86 3.85 10.23
N LEU A 90 5.34 4.55 11.24
CA LEU A 90 4.29 4.02 12.12
C LEU A 90 3.04 3.62 11.34
N LYS A 91 2.64 4.42 10.35
CA LYS A 91 1.51 4.10 9.47
C LYS A 91 1.77 2.82 8.66
N ARG A 92 2.97 2.63 8.12
CA ARG A 92 3.34 1.42 7.39
C ARG A 92 3.37 0.20 8.30
N GLU A 93 3.97 0.31 9.47
CA GLU A 93 4.03 -0.77 10.46
C GLU A 93 2.62 -1.21 10.89
N THR A 94 1.76 -0.24 11.23
CA THR A 94 0.36 -0.51 11.57
C THR A 94 -0.37 -1.22 10.44
N ALA A 95 -0.13 -0.81 9.19
CA ALA A 95 -0.72 -1.47 8.03
C ALA A 95 -0.23 -2.93 7.89
N LEU A 96 1.07 -3.19 8.00
CA LEU A 96 1.63 -4.55 7.94
C LEU A 96 1.06 -5.46 9.03
N ILE A 97 0.95 -4.96 10.27
CA ILE A 97 0.34 -5.70 11.38
C ILE A 97 -1.13 -6.00 11.10
N THR A 98 -1.88 -5.00 10.64
CA THR A 98 -3.30 -5.16 10.28
C THR A 98 -3.48 -6.21 9.18
N GLU A 99 -2.62 -6.19 8.16
CA GLU A 99 -2.67 -7.14 7.04
C GLU A 99 -2.32 -8.57 7.49
N ARG A 100 -1.28 -8.73 8.32
CA ARG A 100 -0.94 -10.02 8.94
C ARG A 100 -2.13 -10.58 9.73
N ASP A 101 -2.74 -9.76 10.59
CA ASP A 101 -3.85 -10.19 11.44
C ASP A 101 -5.09 -10.52 10.60
N PHE A 102 -5.33 -9.77 9.53
CA PHE A 102 -6.39 -10.04 8.57
C PHE A 102 -6.24 -11.43 7.93
N ILE A 103 -5.07 -11.73 7.37
CA ILE A 103 -4.77 -13.03 6.74
C ILE A 103 -4.88 -14.16 7.77
N ALA A 104 -4.34 -13.96 8.97
CA ALA A 104 -4.39 -14.96 10.04
C ALA A 104 -5.84 -15.29 10.45
N LEU A 105 -6.71 -14.28 10.55
CA LEU A 105 -8.13 -14.48 10.81
C LEU A 105 -8.83 -15.21 9.67
N PHE A 106 -8.47 -14.93 8.42
CA PHE A 106 -9.03 -15.64 7.25
C PHE A 106 -8.66 -17.12 7.27
N ASN A 107 -7.38 -17.44 7.49
CA ASN A 107 -6.91 -18.82 7.64
C ASN A 107 -7.64 -19.55 8.77
N LYS A 108 -7.84 -18.86 9.90
CA LYS A 108 -8.60 -19.41 11.03
C LYS A 108 -10.07 -19.63 10.69
N LEU A 109 -10.67 -18.72 9.92
CA LEU A 109 -12.05 -18.84 9.45
C LEU A 109 -12.20 -20.09 8.58
N GLU A 110 -11.26 -20.36 7.67
CA GLU A 110 -11.31 -21.57 6.85
C GLU A 110 -11.29 -22.84 7.69
N CYS A 111 -10.40 -22.89 8.69
CA CYS A 111 -10.30 -24.04 9.59
C CYS A 111 -11.61 -24.21 10.39
N CYS A 112 -12.14 -23.12 10.92
CA CYS A 112 -13.40 -23.08 11.67
C CYS A 112 -14.59 -23.58 10.87
N LEU A 113 -14.69 -23.17 9.60
CA LEU A 113 -15.76 -23.61 8.70
C LEU A 113 -15.63 -25.11 8.37
N ARG A 114 -14.41 -25.62 8.20
CA ARG A 114 -14.16 -27.05 7.94
C ARG A 114 -14.46 -27.94 9.15
N SER A 115 -14.11 -27.50 10.35
CA SER A 115 -14.37 -28.23 11.59
C SER A 115 -15.77 -28.01 12.15
N TRP A 116 -16.56 -27.14 11.51
CA TRP A 116 -17.86 -26.69 11.95
C TRP A 116 -17.88 -26.21 13.42
N ASP A 117 -17.20 -25.08 13.68
CA ASP A 117 -17.24 -24.37 14.98
C ASP A 117 -17.94 -22.99 14.88
N PRO A 118 -19.29 -22.92 14.92
CA PRO A 118 -19.99 -21.66 14.75
C PRO A 118 -19.61 -20.56 15.75
N LYS A 119 -19.18 -20.93 16.96
CA LYS A 119 -18.80 -19.97 18.01
C LYS A 119 -17.48 -19.27 17.66
N GLU A 120 -16.48 -20.03 17.21
CA GLU A 120 -15.23 -19.43 16.76
C GLU A 120 -15.43 -18.59 15.50
N CYS A 121 -16.28 -19.02 14.57
CA CYS A 121 -16.57 -18.27 13.35
C CYS A 121 -17.20 -16.90 13.68
N LYS A 122 -18.15 -16.85 14.63
CA LYS A 122 -18.70 -15.61 15.19
C LYS A 122 -17.63 -14.68 15.79
N SER A 123 -16.71 -15.25 16.57
CA SER A 123 -15.58 -14.52 17.17
C SER A 123 -14.67 -13.92 16.10
N ILE A 124 -14.37 -14.68 15.05
CA ILE A 124 -13.51 -14.25 13.94
C ILE A 124 -14.15 -13.08 13.18
N PHE A 125 -15.42 -13.16 12.78
CA PHE A 125 -16.10 -12.04 12.12
C PHE A 125 -16.10 -10.76 12.96
N THR A 126 -16.24 -10.90 14.29
CA THR A 126 -16.17 -9.76 15.21
C THR A 126 -14.78 -9.12 15.23
N LYS A 127 -13.71 -9.93 15.21
CA LYS A 127 -12.33 -9.45 15.14
C LYS A 127 -12.03 -8.80 13.79
N MET A 128 -12.41 -9.44 12.69
CA MET A 128 -12.22 -8.91 11.34
C MET A 128 -12.89 -7.55 11.16
N LYS A 129 -14.10 -7.36 11.72
CA LYS A 129 -14.85 -6.10 11.65
C LYS A 129 -14.11 -4.90 12.26
N ARG A 130 -13.17 -5.14 13.18
CA ARG A 130 -12.38 -4.10 13.87
C ARG A 130 -11.12 -3.69 13.10
N LEU A 131 -10.71 -4.48 12.11
CA LEU A 131 -9.51 -4.20 11.33
C LEU A 131 -9.75 -3.04 10.36
N LYS A 132 -8.77 -2.13 10.26
CA LYS A 132 -8.76 -1.03 9.30
C LYS A 132 -8.17 -1.50 7.97
N ILE A 133 -8.92 -2.34 7.28
CA ILE A 133 -8.53 -2.91 5.98
C ILE A 133 -8.39 -1.78 4.95
N THR A 134 -7.36 -1.87 4.10
CA THR A 134 -7.10 -0.90 3.04
C THR A 134 -7.14 -1.57 1.66
N ARG A 135 -7.30 -0.77 0.61
CA ARG A 135 -7.30 -1.22 -0.78
C ARG A 135 -6.04 -2.00 -1.14
N MET A 136 -4.85 -1.53 -0.74
CA MET A 136 -3.59 -2.26 -0.96
C MET A 136 -3.55 -3.65 -0.34
N MET A 137 -4.10 -3.81 0.87
CA MET A 137 -4.17 -5.12 1.52
C MET A 137 -5.03 -6.09 0.71
N LEU A 138 -6.17 -5.62 0.20
CA LEU A 138 -7.10 -6.46 -0.57
C LEU A 138 -6.55 -6.81 -1.96
N LEU A 139 -5.83 -5.90 -2.61
CA LEU A 139 -5.16 -6.19 -3.88
C LEU A 139 -3.97 -7.15 -3.73
N ARG A 140 -3.32 -7.18 -2.56
CA ARG A 140 -2.28 -8.17 -2.24
C ARG A 140 -2.83 -9.54 -1.89
N ASN A 141 -4.05 -9.59 -1.35
CA ASN A 141 -4.70 -10.79 -0.83
C ASN A 141 -6.10 -10.97 -1.46
N PRO A 142 -6.20 -11.10 -2.80
CA PRO A 142 -7.48 -11.14 -3.50
C PRO A 142 -8.33 -12.37 -3.15
N GLU A 143 -7.71 -13.47 -2.75
CA GLU A 143 -8.38 -14.68 -2.26
C GLU A 143 -9.25 -14.43 -1.03
N CYS A 144 -8.86 -13.49 -0.15
CA CYS A 144 -9.68 -13.07 0.98
C CYS A 144 -10.98 -12.41 0.52
N VAL A 145 -10.95 -11.64 -0.58
CA VAL A 145 -12.14 -11.00 -1.15
C VAL A 145 -13.04 -12.04 -1.82
N HIS A 146 -12.46 -12.94 -2.61
CA HIS A 146 -13.17 -14.06 -3.22
C HIS A 146 -13.92 -14.88 -2.18
N LYS A 147 -13.22 -15.30 -1.12
CA LYS A 147 -13.84 -16.08 -0.05
C LYS A 147 -14.95 -15.32 0.67
N MET A 148 -14.79 -14.02 0.87
CA MET A 148 -15.86 -13.21 1.49
C MET A 148 -17.11 -13.12 0.61
N ARG A 149 -16.94 -13.12 -0.72
CA ARG A 149 -18.03 -13.22 -1.69
C ARG A 149 -18.72 -14.59 -1.60
N ASP A 150 -17.95 -15.68 -1.65
CA ASP A 150 -18.49 -17.04 -1.57
C ASP A 150 -19.30 -17.27 -0.29
N LEU A 151 -18.85 -16.69 0.84
CA LEU A 151 -19.54 -16.81 2.12
C LEU A 151 -20.89 -16.07 2.18
N GLN A 152 -21.23 -15.23 1.21
CA GLN A 152 -22.56 -14.61 1.14
C GLN A 152 -23.66 -15.63 0.83
N GLU A 153 -23.30 -16.73 0.18
CA GLU A 153 -24.19 -17.84 -0.17
C GLU A 153 -24.00 -19.04 0.78
N PHE A 154 -23.26 -18.86 1.86
CA PHE A 154 -22.92 -19.92 2.81
C PHE A 154 -24.16 -20.62 3.43
N GLY A 155 -24.14 -21.95 3.46
CA GLY A 155 -25.10 -22.77 4.19
C GLY A 155 -25.54 -23.99 3.41
N GLY A 156 -26.30 -24.85 4.07
CA GLY A 156 -26.86 -26.07 3.47
C GLY A 156 -28.27 -26.36 3.95
N ASP A 157 -28.79 -27.53 3.58
CA ASP A 157 -30.18 -27.93 3.88
C ASP A 157 -30.38 -28.51 5.29
N VAL A 158 -29.33 -28.47 6.13
CA VAL A 158 -29.38 -29.01 7.51
C VAL A 158 -30.05 -27.98 8.44
N GLU A 159 -31.30 -28.24 8.80
CA GLU A 159 -32.14 -27.29 9.56
C GLU A 159 -31.54 -26.89 10.94
N GLU A 160 -30.77 -27.78 11.58
CA GLU A 160 -30.07 -27.51 12.85
C GLU A 160 -29.09 -26.34 12.76
N PHE A 161 -28.47 -26.15 11.60
CA PHE A 161 -27.39 -25.17 11.38
C PHE A 161 -27.87 -23.87 10.74
N LYS A 162 -29.14 -23.80 10.37
CA LYS A 162 -29.75 -22.68 9.63
C LYS A 162 -29.50 -21.31 10.27
N ASN A 163 -29.58 -21.21 11.59
CA ASN A 163 -29.35 -19.95 12.31
C ASN A 163 -27.88 -19.50 12.22
N ASP A 164 -26.94 -20.44 12.32
CA ASP A 164 -25.51 -20.16 12.23
C ASP A 164 -25.09 -19.86 10.78
N ASP A 165 -25.64 -20.58 9.81
CA ASP A 165 -25.48 -20.31 8.37
C ASP A 165 -25.98 -18.91 8.01
N MET A 166 -27.18 -18.55 8.47
CA MET A 166 -27.74 -17.20 8.29
C MET A 166 -26.85 -16.12 8.90
N PHE A 167 -26.28 -16.37 10.09
CA PHE A 167 -25.35 -15.43 10.71
C PHE A 167 -24.09 -15.24 9.87
N ILE A 168 -23.49 -16.33 9.37
CA ILE A 168 -22.28 -16.28 8.55
C ILE A 168 -22.54 -15.49 7.26
N ARG A 169 -23.64 -15.80 6.55
CA ARG A 169 -24.06 -15.07 5.34
C ARG A 169 -24.25 -13.59 5.59
N GLN A 170 -24.92 -13.24 6.68
CA GLN A 170 -25.17 -11.84 7.05
C GLN A 170 -23.85 -11.10 7.30
N LYS A 171 -22.92 -11.70 8.07
CA LYS A 171 -21.64 -11.06 8.37
C LYS A 171 -20.72 -11.00 7.17
N ALA A 172 -20.72 -12.02 6.32
CA ALA A 172 -20.00 -12.01 5.06
C ALA A 172 -20.50 -10.89 4.16
N THR A 173 -21.83 -10.74 4.02
CA THR A 173 -22.46 -9.66 3.25
C THR A 173 -22.11 -8.27 3.81
N GLU A 174 -22.19 -8.07 5.13
CA GLU A 174 -21.77 -6.81 5.76
C GLU A 174 -20.30 -6.46 5.46
N MET A 175 -19.40 -7.45 5.52
CA MET A 175 -17.98 -7.25 5.24
C MET A 175 -17.72 -7.03 3.75
N TYR A 176 -18.37 -7.78 2.86
CA TYR A 176 -18.24 -7.60 1.42
C TYR A 176 -18.68 -6.20 0.99
N VAL A 177 -19.81 -5.69 1.53
CA VAL A 177 -20.25 -4.30 1.30
C VAL A 177 -19.19 -3.29 1.75
N LYS A 178 -18.49 -3.52 2.87
CA LYS A 178 -17.38 -2.65 3.29
C LYS A 178 -16.19 -2.73 2.34
N ILE A 179 -15.86 -3.92 1.85
CA ILE A 179 -14.81 -4.12 0.84
C ILE A 179 -15.16 -3.33 -0.43
N LYS A 180 -16.40 -3.42 -0.93
CA LYS A 180 -16.85 -2.62 -2.09
C LYS A 180 -16.61 -1.14 -1.90
N LYS A 181 -16.97 -0.61 -0.72
CA LYS A 181 -16.80 0.81 -0.37
C LYS A 181 -15.34 1.29 -0.34
N ILE A 182 -14.38 0.38 -0.17
CA ILE A 182 -12.95 0.70 -0.24
C ILE A 182 -12.51 1.01 -1.68
N PHE A 183 -13.16 0.39 -2.68
CA PHE A 183 -12.82 0.57 -4.09
C PHE A 183 -13.68 1.64 -4.76
N THR A 184 -14.99 1.69 -4.45
CA THR A 184 -15.95 2.58 -5.13
C THR A 184 -16.94 3.14 -4.12
N LYS A 185 -17.23 4.45 -4.18
CA LYS A 185 -18.18 5.10 -3.27
C LYS A 185 -19.62 4.62 -3.48
N ASN A 186 -20.00 4.36 -4.72
CA ASN A 186 -21.31 3.83 -5.12
C ASN A 186 -21.09 2.59 -6.02
N PRO A 187 -21.13 1.37 -5.48
CA PRO A 187 -21.08 0.17 -6.31
C PRO A 187 -22.43 -0.04 -7.00
N ASP A 188 -22.47 0.07 -8.32
CA ASP A 188 -23.71 -0.02 -9.11
C ASP A 188 -24.31 -1.45 -9.14
N SER A 189 -23.48 -2.51 -8.98
CA SER A 189 -23.92 -3.91 -8.72
C SER A 189 -22.78 -4.79 -8.17
N ASP A 190 -23.10 -5.98 -7.63
CA ASP A 190 -22.10 -6.94 -7.12
C ASP A 190 -21.23 -7.56 -8.22
N ASP A 191 -21.82 -7.92 -9.36
CA ASP A 191 -21.09 -8.51 -10.48
C ASP A 191 -20.16 -7.50 -11.16
N ASN A 192 -20.61 -6.24 -11.29
CA ASN A 192 -19.76 -5.17 -11.81
C ASN A 192 -18.57 -4.94 -10.88
N PHE A 193 -18.80 -4.89 -9.57
CA PHE A 193 -17.72 -4.76 -8.61
C PHE A 193 -16.73 -5.94 -8.68
N TRP A 194 -17.22 -7.18 -8.73
CA TRP A 194 -16.34 -8.35 -8.74
C TRP A 194 -15.44 -8.38 -9.98
N LYS A 195 -15.99 -8.06 -11.14
CA LYS A 195 -15.24 -7.91 -12.39
C LYS A 195 -14.17 -6.83 -12.27
N ASP A 196 -14.55 -5.63 -11.87
CA ASP A 196 -13.63 -4.49 -11.70
C ASP A 196 -12.52 -4.79 -10.68
N PHE A 197 -12.86 -5.45 -9.57
CA PHE A 197 -11.90 -5.84 -8.55
C PHE A 197 -10.90 -6.85 -9.10
N SER A 198 -11.38 -7.88 -9.82
CA SER A 198 -10.55 -8.92 -10.41
C SER A 198 -9.56 -8.33 -11.43
N GLU A 199 -10.01 -7.41 -12.28
CA GLU A 199 -9.14 -6.69 -13.23
C GLU A 199 -8.08 -5.86 -12.50
N GLN A 200 -8.44 -5.19 -11.41
CA GLN A 200 -7.50 -4.42 -10.59
C GLN A 200 -6.48 -5.33 -9.87
N ALA A 201 -6.90 -6.49 -9.38
CA ALA A 201 -6.02 -7.47 -8.74
C ALA A 201 -5.02 -8.06 -9.74
N GLU A 202 -5.45 -8.39 -10.95
CA GLU A 202 -4.54 -8.87 -12.01
C GLU A 202 -3.59 -7.75 -12.46
N THR A 203 -4.10 -6.52 -12.61
CA THR A 203 -3.25 -5.35 -12.91
C THR A 203 -2.18 -5.16 -11.84
N PHE A 204 -2.56 -5.26 -10.56
CA PHE A 204 -1.62 -5.19 -9.44
C PHE A 204 -0.56 -6.28 -9.52
N LYS A 205 -0.97 -7.53 -9.76
CA LYS A 205 -0.06 -8.68 -9.90
C LYS A 205 0.93 -8.49 -11.05
N VAL A 206 0.47 -8.01 -12.21
CA VAL A 206 1.32 -7.74 -13.39
C VAL A 206 2.29 -6.59 -13.11
N LEU A 207 1.83 -5.49 -12.50
CA LEU A 207 2.67 -4.32 -12.20
C LEU A 207 3.73 -4.60 -11.13
N THR A 208 3.46 -5.55 -10.24
CA THR A 208 4.34 -5.88 -9.11
C THR A 208 5.13 -7.17 -9.31
N LYS A 209 5.10 -7.75 -10.52
CA LYS A 209 5.78 -9.04 -10.82
C LYS A 209 7.30 -8.96 -10.62
N ASP A 210 7.91 -7.83 -10.99
CA ASP A 210 9.36 -7.61 -10.93
C ASP A 210 9.76 -6.83 -9.66
N VAL A 211 8.79 -6.39 -8.86
CA VAL A 211 9.05 -5.68 -7.60
C VAL A 211 9.50 -6.72 -6.56
N PRO A 212 10.67 -6.55 -5.90
CA PRO A 212 11.13 -7.54 -4.95
C PRO A 212 10.13 -7.68 -3.78
N LYS A 213 9.97 -8.91 -3.27
CA LYS A 213 8.93 -9.28 -2.31
C LYS A 213 8.80 -8.30 -1.12
N ALA A 214 9.92 -7.89 -0.53
CA ALA A 214 9.93 -6.97 0.62
C ALA A 214 9.31 -5.59 0.29
N PHE A 215 9.54 -5.07 -0.92
CA PHE A 215 8.94 -3.82 -1.39
C PHE A 215 7.46 -4.00 -1.74
N ARG A 216 7.13 -5.13 -2.38
CA ARG A 216 5.73 -5.46 -2.71
C ARG A 216 4.86 -5.56 -1.45
N THR A 217 5.37 -6.15 -0.37
CA THR A 217 4.65 -6.27 0.91
C THR A 217 4.39 -4.93 1.60
N SER A 218 5.30 -3.96 1.46
CA SER A 218 5.17 -2.63 2.08
C SER A 218 4.56 -1.57 1.16
N LEU A 219 4.16 -1.96 -0.06
CA LEU A 219 3.72 -1.03 -1.09
C LEU A 219 2.49 -0.24 -0.63
N SER A 220 2.58 1.08 -0.77
CA SER A 220 1.53 2.05 -0.48
C SER A 220 0.81 2.50 -1.75
N GLU A 221 -0.32 3.18 -1.60
CA GLU A 221 -1.09 3.73 -2.73
C GLU A 221 -0.26 4.67 -3.62
N GLN A 222 0.62 5.48 -3.03
CA GLN A 222 1.46 6.42 -3.80
C GLN A 222 2.53 5.70 -4.62
N GLU A 223 3.14 4.69 -4.03
CA GLU A 223 4.13 3.83 -4.69
C GLU A 223 3.48 2.97 -5.78
N TYR A 224 2.27 2.47 -5.55
CA TYR A 224 1.49 1.75 -6.57
C TYR A 224 1.11 2.66 -7.73
N LYS A 225 0.64 3.88 -7.45
CA LYS A 225 0.37 4.89 -8.49
C LYS A 225 1.63 5.21 -9.30
N ARG A 226 2.80 5.33 -8.66
CA ARG A 226 4.08 5.52 -9.35
C ARG A 226 4.40 4.39 -10.33
N LEU A 227 4.09 3.14 -9.98
CA LEU A 227 4.24 2.00 -10.89
C LEU A 227 3.30 2.10 -12.09
N GLN A 228 2.04 2.49 -11.86
CA GLN A 228 1.05 2.71 -12.92
C GLN A 228 1.49 3.81 -13.89
N ASP A 229 1.85 4.98 -13.35
CA ASP A 229 2.28 6.14 -14.12
C ASP A 229 3.49 5.80 -15.00
N THR A 230 4.45 5.06 -14.46
CA THR A 230 5.64 4.69 -15.24
C THR A 230 5.33 3.70 -16.35
N LYS A 231 4.45 2.71 -16.11
CA LYS A 231 4.07 1.75 -17.15
C LYS A 231 3.34 2.47 -18.29
N ALA A 232 2.47 3.43 -17.98
CA ALA A 232 1.79 4.25 -18.98
C ALA A 232 2.81 5.01 -19.86
N SER A 233 3.82 5.64 -19.26
CA SER A 233 4.88 6.33 -20.02
C SER A 233 5.66 5.40 -20.95
N THR A 234 6.05 4.20 -20.49
CA THR A 234 6.78 3.24 -21.33
C THR A 234 5.93 2.70 -22.49
N SER A 235 4.62 2.55 -22.32
CA SER A 235 3.72 2.10 -23.38
C SER A 235 3.44 3.18 -24.43
N THR A 236 3.50 4.46 -24.04
CA THR A 236 3.39 5.58 -25.00
C THR A 236 4.65 5.75 -25.83
N GLU A 237 5.84 5.54 -25.25
CA GLU A 237 7.13 5.63 -25.98
C GLU A 237 7.31 4.49 -27.00
N SER A 238 6.83 3.28 -26.69
CA SER A 238 6.92 2.12 -27.59
C SER A 238 5.95 2.16 -28.78
N ASN A 239 4.94 3.02 -28.78
CA ASN A 239 3.98 3.19 -29.89
C ASN A 239 4.36 4.34 -30.84
N VAL A 240 5.49 5.03 -30.59
CA VAL A 240 5.99 6.16 -31.38
C VAL A 240 7.34 5.82 -32.04
N SER A 241 7.81 4.57 -31.93
CA SER A 241 9.04 4.08 -32.56
C SER A 241 8.75 3.21 -33.78
#